data_AF-A0A558E110-F1
#
_entry.id   AF-A0A558E110-F1
#
_cell.length_a   1.000
_cell.length_b   1.000
_cell.length_c   1.000
_cell.angle_alpha   90.00
_cell.angle_beta   90.00
_cell.angle_gamma   90.00
#
_symmetry.space_group_name_H-M   'P 1'
#
loop_
_entity.id
_entity.type
_entity.pdbx_description
1 polymer ?
#
loop_
_entity_poly.entity_id
_entity_poly.type
_entity_poly.pdbx_seq_one_letter_code
_entity_poly.pdbx_strand_id
1 'polypeptide(L)'
;MRMYKMIMVLVMSLLAFGVFAGSGHSHAPVDENKASLIATKIVSNLVNRGVIEESWKSIEISKIEAKTFKGSKEWVAAFTNPEVSEPEKRTLYIFLTLSGEYLAANYTGM
;
A
#
# COMPACT_ATOMS: atom_id res chain seq x y z
N MET A 1 8.80 41.08 3.10
CA MET A 1 9.31 40.27 1.97
C MET A 1 8.15 39.43 1.44
N ARG A 2 7.72 39.70 0.20
CA ARG A 2 6.61 39.01 -0.47
C ARG A 2 7.15 37.67 -0.97
N MET A 3 6.81 36.58 -0.31
CA MET A 3 7.22 35.25 -0.76
C MET A 3 6.26 34.81 -1.86
N TYR A 4 6.79 34.67 -3.07
CA TYR A 4 6.06 34.35 -4.29
C TYR A 4 5.38 32.98 -4.18
N LYS A 5 4.09 32.93 -4.50
CA LYS A 5 3.33 31.70 -4.73
C LYS A 5 3.96 30.97 -5.92
N MET A 6 4.67 29.88 -5.68
CA MET A 6 5.18 29.01 -6.73
C MET A 6 4.03 28.13 -7.21
N ILE A 7 3.33 28.57 -8.25
CA ILE A 7 2.34 27.75 -8.96
C ILE A 7 3.12 26.78 -9.84
N MET A 8 3.25 25.54 -9.38
CA MET A 8 3.75 24.44 -10.20
C MET A 8 2.57 23.86 -11.00
N VAL A 9 2.41 24.32 -12.24
CA VAL A 9 1.45 23.72 -13.19
C VAL A 9 2.08 22.42 -13.72
N LEU A 10 1.65 21.28 -13.17
CA LEU A 10 1.96 19.96 -13.73
C LEU A 10 0.92 19.64 -14.82
N VAL A 11 1.24 19.91 -16.07
CA VAL A 11 0.46 19.36 -17.20
C VAL A 11 0.91 17.92 -17.41
N MET A 12 0.09 16.96 -16.99
CA MET A 12 0.32 15.55 -17.22
C MET A 12 -0.72 15.02 -18.21
N SER A 13 -0.45 15.18 -19.51
CA SER A 13 -1.17 14.47 -20.56
C SER A 13 -0.52 13.10 -20.72
N LEU A 14 -1.19 12.05 -20.25
CA LEU A 14 -0.81 10.67 -20.59
C LEU A 14 -1.93 10.01 -21.39
N LEU A 15 -1.54 9.64 -22.60
CA LEU A 15 -2.28 8.81 -23.53
C LEU A 15 -2.69 7.51 -22.83
N ALA A 16 -3.95 7.13 -22.96
CA ALA A 16 -4.45 5.83 -22.54
C ALA A 16 -3.85 4.75 -23.45
N PHE A 17 -2.69 4.21 -23.08
CA PHE A 17 -2.28 2.90 -23.56
C PHE A 17 -3.06 1.86 -22.75
N GLY A 18 -3.95 1.14 -23.41
CA GLY A 18 -4.53 -0.08 -22.86
C GLY A 18 -3.40 -1.07 -22.59
N VAL A 19 -2.98 -1.17 -21.33
CA VAL A 19 -2.03 -2.19 -20.91
C VAL A 19 -2.81 -3.50 -20.76
N PHE A 20 -2.73 -4.37 -21.77
CA PHE A 20 -3.04 -5.78 -21.59
C PHE A 20 -1.92 -6.39 -20.74
N ALA A 21 -2.12 -6.46 -19.42
CA ALA A 21 -1.23 -7.23 -18.56
C ALA A 21 -1.44 -8.73 -18.87
N GLY A 22 -0.33 -9.40 -19.21
CA GLY A 22 -0.28 -10.72 -19.82
C GLY A 22 -0.55 -11.91 -18.89
N SER A 23 -0.37 -13.09 -19.49
CA SER A 23 -0.64 -14.44 -19.00
C SER A 23 -0.45 -14.70 -17.50
N GLY A 24 -1.43 -15.43 -16.96
CA GLY A 24 -1.51 -15.86 -15.59
C GLY A 24 -0.36 -16.74 -15.11
N HIS A 25 0.13 -16.40 -13.92
CA HIS A 25 0.54 -17.38 -12.92
C HIS A 25 -0.50 -17.32 -11.80
N SER A 26 -1.53 -18.16 -11.89
CA SER A 26 -2.51 -18.26 -10.80
C SER A 26 -1.87 -19.06 -9.67
N HIS A 27 -1.33 -18.34 -8.69
CA HIS A 27 -0.98 -18.92 -7.40
C HIS A 27 -2.27 -19.18 -6.62
N ALA A 28 -2.34 -20.31 -5.91
CA ALA A 28 -3.48 -20.60 -5.05
C ALA A 28 -3.70 -19.46 -4.02
N PRO A 29 -4.95 -19.17 -3.62
CA PRO A 29 -5.23 -18.26 -2.53
C PRO A 29 -4.41 -18.60 -1.28
N VAL A 30 -3.88 -17.58 -0.62
CA VAL A 30 -3.21 -17.72 0.67
C VAL A 30 -4.20 -17.46 1.80
N ASP A 31 -3.96 -18.07 2.96
CA ASP A 31 -4.73 -17.78 4.17
C ASP A 31 -4.31 -16.44 4.82
N GLU A 32 -5.06 -16.01 5.82
CA GLU A 32 -4.85 -14.76 6.55
C GLU A 32 -3.48 -14.68 7.23
N ASN A 33 -3.01 -15.80 7.80
CA ASN A 33 -1.70 -15.86 8.46
C ASN A 33 -0.58 -15.62 7.46
N LYS A 34 -0.65 -16.26 6.29
CA LYS A 34 0.34 -16.11 5.24
C LYS A 34 0.29 -14.70 4.63
N ALA A 35 -0.90 -14.15 4.41
CA ALA A 35 -1.08 -12.77 3.96
C ALA A 35 -0.47 -11.76 4.97
N SER A 36 -0.67 -12.00 6.27
CA SER A 36 -0.08 -11.20 7.35
C SER A 36 1.45 -11.19 7.29
N LEU A 37 2.07 -12.37 7.20
CA LEU A 37 3.54 -12.48 7.09
C LEU A 37 4.09 -11.76 5.86
N ILE A 38 3.37 -11.83 4.73
CA ILE A 38 3.75 -11.12 3.51
C ILE A 38 3.66 -9.61 3.70
N ALA A 39 2.55 -9.12 4.27
CA ALA A 39 2.34 -7.70 4.52
C ALA A 39 3.41 -7.12 5.47
N THR A 40 3.74 -7.81 6.57
CA THR A 40 4.82 -7.41 7.49
C THR A 40 6.16 -7.33 6.76
N LYS A 41 6.49 -8.33 5.93
CA LYS A 41 7.72 -8.32 5.14
C LYS A 41 7.78 -7.13 4.17
N ILE A 42 6.64 -6.77 3.57
CA ILE A 42 6.55 -5.60 2.68
C ILE A 42 6.83 -4.32 3.47
N VAL A 43 6.21 -4.12 4.64
CA VAL A 43 6.49 -2.95 5.51
C VAL A 43 7.96 -2.88 5.87
N SER A 44 8.57 -3.99 6.31
CA SER A 44 10.01 -4.04 6.60
C SER A 44 10.86 -3.65 5.39
N ASN A 45 10.50 -4.11 4.18
CA ASN A 45 11.21 -3.75 2.96
C ASN A 45 11.04 -2.28 2.58
N LEU A 46 9.86 -1.69 2.80
CA LEU A 46 9.62 -0.26 2.57
C LEU A 46 10.47 0.60 3.51
N VAL A 47 10.58 0.20 4.78
CA VAL A 47 11.48 0.84 5.75
C VAL A 47 12.93 0.72 5.30
N ASN A 48 13.40 -0.51 4.99
CA ASN A 48 14.78 -0.75 4.60
C ASN A 48 15.20 0.00 3.33
N ARG A 49 14.23 0.30 2.46
CA ARG A 49 14.44 1.10 1.24
C ARG A 49 14.31 2.62 1.46
N GLY A 50 13.96 3.06 2.67
CA GLY A 50 13.73 4.47 2.99
C GLY A 50 12.46 5.06 2.36
N VAL A 51 11.50 4.23 1.95
CA VAL A 51 10.22 4.69 1.36
C VAL A 51 9.28 5.22 2.44
N ILE A 52 9.34 4.62 3.63
CA ILE A 52 8.62 5.05 4.83
C ILE A 52 9.61 5.15 6.00
N GLU A 53 9.24 5.91 7.03
CA GLU A 53 10.09 6.17 8.19
C GLU A 53 10.39 4.92 9.04
N GLU A 54 11.48 4.94 9.80
CA GLU A 54 11.96 3.79 10.58
C GLU A 54 10.99 3.35 11.69
N SER A 55 10.16 4.28 12.19
CA SER A 55 9.15 4.00 13.22
C SER A 55 8.18 2.88 12.81
N TRP A 56 8.00 2.62 11.50
CA TRP A 56 7.15 1.55 10.98
C TRP A 56 7.73 0.14 11.16
N LYS A 57 9.03 0.00 11.46
CA LYS A 57 9.75 -1.28 11.46
C LYS A 57 9.19 -2.31 12.46
N SER A 58 8.73 -1.83 13.61
CA SER A 58 8.22 -2.65 14.72
C SER A 58 6.69 -2.58 14.86
N ILE A 59 6.00 -1.95 13.91
CA ILE A 59 4.54 -1.83 13.96
C ILE A 59 3.92 -3.15 13.53
N GLU A 60 3.09 -3.72 14.40
CA GLU A 60 2.32 -4.92 14.12
C GLU A 60 1.07 -4.59 13.28
N ILE A 61 0.53 -5.62 12.63
CA ILE A 61 -0.74 -5.50 11.89
C ILE A 61 -1.86 -5.23 12.90
N SER A 62 -2.56 -4.11 12.74
CA SER A 62 -3.74 -3.78 13.55
C SER A 62 -5.00 -4.46 13.04
N LYS A 63 -5.09 -4.70 11.72
CA LYS A 63 -6.20 -5.42 11.10
C LYS A 63 -5.76 -6.04 9.78
N ILE A 64 -6.25 -7.24 9.48
CA ILE A 64 -6.18 -7.80 8.13
C ILE A 64 -7.55 -8.36 7.75
N GLU A 65 -7.98 -8.14 6.51
CA GLU A 65 -9.24 -8.67 6.00
C GLU A 65 -9.21 -8.80 4.48
N ALA A 66 -9.99 -9.73 3.94
CA ALA A 66 -10.21 -9.82 2.51
C ALA A 66 -11.38 -8.92 2.08
N LYS A 67 -11.15 -8.00 1.14
CA LYS A 67 -12.16 -7.09 0.58
C LYS A 67 -12.31 -7.30 -0.93
N THR A 68 -13.50 -7.02 -1.44
CA THR A 68 -13.75 -7.04 -2.89
C THR A 68 -13.68 -5.62 -3.45
N PHE A 69 -12.73 -5.38 -4.35
CA PHE A 69 -12.59 -4.14 -5.11
C PHE A 69 -12.85 -4.41 -6.59
N LYS A 70 -13.83 -3.72 -7.18
CA LYS A 70 -14.16 -3.84 -8.62
C LYS A 70 -14.29 -5.29 -9.12
N GLY A 71 -14.82 -6.19 -8.28
CA GLY A 71 -15.01 -7.61 -8.60
C GLY A 71 -13.83 -8.53 -8.27
N SER A 72 -12.69 -7.99 -7.85
CA SER A 72 -11.51 -8.77 -7.43
C SER A 72 -11.40 -8.80 -5.90
N LYS A 73 -11.13 -9.98 -5.33
CA LYS A 73 -10.89 -10.12 -3.88
C LYS A 73 -9.41 -9.90 -3.58
N GLU A 74 -9.13 -9.05 -2.61
CA GLU A 74 -7.80 -8.61 -2.21
C GLU A 74 -7.65 -8.68 -0.69
N TRP A 75 -6.44 -8.97 -0.21
CA TRP A 75 -6.12 -8.79 1.20
C TRP A 75 -5.77 -7.32 1.47
N VAL A 76 -6.33 -6.77 2.54
CA VAL A 76 -6.01 -5.42 3.03
C VAL A 76 -5.48 -5.55 4.46
N ALA A 77 -4.20 -5.30 4.65
CA ALA A 77 -3.56 -5.25 5.96
C ALA A 77 -3.37 -3.78 6.38
N ALA A 78 -3.80 -3.42 7.58
CA ALA A 78 -3.61 -2.12 8.18
C ALA A 78 -2.55 -2.20 9.28
N PHE A 79 -1.65 -1.23 9.30
CA PHE A 79 -0.65 -0.99 10.34
C PHE A 79 -0.94 0.39 10.92
N THR A 80 -1.08 0.50 12.24
CA THR A 80 -1.40 1.77 12.89
C THR A 80 -0.25 2.21 13.79
N ASN A 81 0.38 3.32 13.42
CA ASN A 81 1.48 3.93 14.16
C ASN A 81 1.04 5.27 14.79
N PRO A 82 0.80 5.31 16.11
CA PRO A 82 0.39 6.54 16.79
C PRO A 82 1.52 7.58 16.91
N GLU A 83 2.78 7.19 16.70
CA GLU A 83 3.95 8.08 16.78
C GLU A 83 4.07 9.00 15.55
N VAL A 84 3.41 8.64 14.44
CA VAL A 84 3.36 9.48 13.24
C VAL A 84 2.62 10.78 13.58
N SER A 85 3.30 11.91 13.33
CA SER A 85 2.80 13.24 13.69
C SER A 85 1.58 13.65 12.86
N GLU A 86 1.57 13.31 11.57
CA GLU A 86 0.47 13.57 10.63
C GLU A 86 -0.67 12.53 10.86
N PRO A 87 -1.82 12.91 11.44
CA PRO A 87 -2.86 11.95 11.81
C PRO A 87 -3.39 11.12 10.64
N GLU A 88 -3.49 11.74 9.46
CA GLU A 88 -3.91 11.12 8.21
C GLU A 88 -2.92 10.09 7.64
N LYS A 89 -1.69 10.05 8.17
CA LYS A 89 -0.66 9.07 7.80
C LYS A 89 -0.40 8.01 8.87
N ARG A 90 -1.14 8.04 9.99
CA ARG A 90 -0.97 7.07 11.08
C ARG A 90 -1.34 5.66 10.72
N THR A 91 -2.10 5.45 9.65
CA THR A 91 -2.44 4.10 9.21
C THR A 91 -1.87 3.85 7.82
N LEU A 92 -0.98 2.87 7.70
CA LEU A 92 -0.48 2.37 6.44
C LEU A 92 -1.27 1.12 6.06
N TYR A 93 -1.86 1.14 4.86
CA TYR A 93 -2.57 0.02 4.28
C TYR A 93 -1.68 -0.66 3.24
N ILE A 94 -1.57 -1.99 3.31
CA ILE A 94 -0.92 -2.84 2.32
C ILE A 94 -2.00 -3.67 1.62
N PHE A 95 -2.05 -3.56 0.30
CA PHE A 95 -2.99 -4.27 -0.55
C PHE A 95 -2.26 -5.42 -1.24
N LEU A 96 -2.81 -6.62 -1.14
CA LEU A 96 -2.31 -7.81 -1.82
C LEU A 96 -3.41 -8.46 -2.65
N THR A 97 -3.04 -9.13 -3.72
CA THR A 97 -3.94 -10.10 -4.37
C THR A 97 -4.31 -11.20 -3.38
N LEU A 98 -5.38 -11.96 -3.66
CA LEU A 98 -5.76 -13.10 -2.81
C LEU A 98 -4.67 -14.18 -2.71
N SER A 99 -3.75 -14.24 -3.68
CA SER A 99 -2.58 -15.11 -3.68
C SER A 99 -1.35 -14.50 -2.97
N GLY A 100 -1.45 -13.27 -2.47
CA GLY A 100 -0.42 -12.61 -1.67
C GLY A 100 0.58 -11.78 -2.47
N GLU A 101 0.31 -11.44 -3.73
CA GLU A 101 1.15 -10.54 -4.51
C GLU A 101 0.91 -9.10 -4.11
N TYR A 102 1.96 -8.29 -3.99
CA TYR A 102 1.83 -6.87 -3.64
C TYR A 102 1.15 -6.07 -4.75
N LEU A 103 0.11 -5.31 -4.38
CA LEU A 103 -0.60 -4.40 -5.29
C LEU A 103 -0.24 -2.94 -5.00
N ALA A 104 -0.38 -2.50 -3.75
CA ALA A 104 -0.20 -1.10 -3.38
C ALA A 104 0.04 -0.92 -1.89
N ALA A 105 0.54 0.28 -1.53
CA ALA A 105 0.59 0.77 -0.17
C ALA A 105 0.12 2.24 -0.14
N ASN A 106 -0.78 2.60 0.78
CA ASN A 106 -1.24 3.98 0.94
C ASN A 106 -1.71 4.29 2.37
N TYR A 107 -2.00 5.56 2.64
CA TYR A 107 -2.44 6.01 3.97
C TYR A 107 -3.96 6.22 4.09
N THR A 108 -4.72 6.00 3.02
CA THR A 108 -6.15 6.35 2.94
C THR A 108 -7.08 5.14 2.95
N GLY A 109 -6.58 3.94 2.67
CA GLY A 109 -7.36 2.70 2.62
C GLY A 109 -8.32 2.63 1.43
N MET A 110 -8.14 3.50 0.43
CA MET A 110 -8.95 3.66 -0.78
C MET A 110 -8.08 3.61 -2.04
#